data_AF-A0ABD4ZGA4-F1
#
_entry.id   AF-A0ABD4ZGA4-F1
#
_cell.length_a   1.000
_cell.length_b   1.000
_cell.length_c   1.000
_cell.angle_alpha   90.00
_cell.angle_beta   90.00
_cell.angle_gamma   90.00
#
_symmetry.space_group_name_H-M   'P 1'
#
loop_
_entity.id
_entity.type
_entity.pdbx_description
1 polymer ?
#
loop_
_entity_poly.entity_id
_entity_poly.type
_entity_poly.pdbx_seq_one_letter_code
_entity_poly.pdbx_strand_id
1 'polypeptide(L)'
;VIQALPVLTAHTRQLMGLPESEEYPLTDVEGKRVVVLGGGDTTMDCLRTSIRLNAASVTCAYRRDEVSMPGSRKEEVNARE
;
A
#
# COMPACT_ATOMS: atom_id res chain seq x y z
N VAL A 1 7.53 11.30 0.19
CA VAL A 1 7.10 10.27 1.16
C VAL A 1 5.68 10.60 1.57
N ILE A 2 4.76 9.65 1.43
CA ILE A 2 3.31 9.83 1.70
C ILE A 2 2.94 8.91 2.86
N GLN A 3 2.00 9.34 3.71
CA GLN A 3 1.49 8.51 4.79
C GLN A 3 0.60 7.38 4.23
N ALA A 4 0.70 6.19 4.81
CA ALA A 4 -0.02 5.01 4.33
C ALA A 4 -1.55 5.13 4.47
N LEU A 5 -2.02 5.55 5.64
CA LEU A 5 -3.45 5.57 5.96
C LEU A 5 -4.25 6.48 5.00
N PRO A 6 -3.83 7.73 4.71
CA PRO A 6 -4.54 8.57 3.75
C PRO A 6 -4.67 7.97 2.35
N VAL A 7 -3.63 7.29 1.87
CA VAL A 7 -3.65 6.60 0.56
C VAL A 7 -4.70 5.49 0.56
N LEU A 8 -4.67 4.62 1.58
CA LEU A 8 -5.62 3.52 1.70
C LEU A 8 -7.06 4.02 1.86
N THR A 9 -7.27 5.05 2.67
CA THR A 9 -8.57 5.68 2.87
C THR A 9 -9.09 6.31 1.57
N ALA A 10 -8.24 7.05 0.84
CA ALA A 10 -8.63 7.68 -0.44
C ALA A 10 -9.10 6.64 -1.47
N HIS A 11 -8.35 5.55 -1.67
CA HIS A 11 -8.75 4.50 -2.61
C HIS A 11 -9.96 3.69 -2.14
N THR A 12 -10.11 3.46 -0.84
CA THR A 12 -11.32 2.81 -0.30
C THR A 12 -12.56 3.66 -0.56
N ARG A 13 -12.47 4.97 -0.35
CA ARG A 13 -13.57 5.91 -0.64
C ARG A 13 -13.95 5.90 -2.12
N GLN A 14 -12.95 5.90 -3.01
CA GLN A 14 -13.17 5.82 -4.45
C GLN A 14 -13.89 4.52 -4.84
N LEU A 15 -13.48 3.38 -4.29
CA LEU A 15 -14.14 2.08 -4.53
C LEU A 15 -15.58 2.04 -4.01
N MET A 16 -15.87 2.75 -2.92
CA MET A 16 -17.22 2.89 -2.35
C MET A 16 -18.09 3.91 -3.10
N GLY A 17 -17.57 4.60 -4.12
CA GLY A 17 -18.29 5.64 -4.86
C GLY A 17 -18.61 6.89 -4.02
N LEU A 18 -17.83 7.13 -2.95
CA LEU A 18 -18.00 8.32 -2.11
C LEU A 18 -17.44 9.57 -2.83
N PRO A 19 -17.97 10.77 -2.52
CA PRO A 19 -17.44 12.01 -3.08
C PRO A 19 -15.95 12.21 -2.79
N GLU A 20 -15.28 12.91 -3.70
CA GLU A 20 -13.91 13.37 -3.50
C GLU A 20 -13.78 14.14 -2.19
N SER A 21 -12.62 13.99 -1.54
CA SER A 21 -12.35 14.58 -0.23
C SER A 21 -10.99 15.24 -0.28
N GLU A 22 -10.95 16.54 0.05
CA GLU A 22 -9.69 17.27 0.21
C GLU A 22 -8.84 16.72 1.36
N GLU A 23 -9.45 16.08 2.35
CA GLU A 23 -8.78 15.41 3.47
C GLU A 23 -8.08 14.11 3.03
N TYR A 24 -8.64 13.41 2.03
CA TYR A 24 -8.13 12.14 1.49
C TYR A 24 -7.94 12.23 -0.03
N PRO A 25 -6.96 13.01 -0.51
CA PRO A 25 -6.72 13.17 -1.94
C PRO A 25 -6.26 11.86 -2.57
N LEU A 26 -6.74 11.57 -3.78
CA LEU A 26 -6.31 10.38 -4.52
C LEU A 26 -4.83 10.49 -4.88
N THR A 27 -4.12 9.39 -4.64
CA THR A 27 -2.71 9.28 -4.99
C THR A 27 -2.60 8.44 -6.25
N ASP A 28 -2.26 9.09 -7.36
CA ASP A 28 -1.96 8.37 -8.59
C ASP A 28 -0.60 7.65 -8.47
N VAL A 29 -0.63 6.33 -8.64
CA VAL A 29 0.54 5.45 -8.63
C VAL A 29 0.72 4.68 -9.94
N GLU A 30 -0.17 4.88 -10.92
CA GLU A 30 -0.15 4.15 -12.19
C GLU A 30 1.17 4.39 -12.94
N GLY A 31 1.82 3.30 -13.37
CA GLY A 31 3.11 3.36 -14.05
C GLY A 31 4.28 3.86 -13.19
N LYS A 32 4.10 4.10 -11.89
CA LYS A 32 5.15 4.60 -11.00
C LYS A 32 5.88 3.48 -10.28
N ARG A 33 7.12 3.74 -9.88
CA ARG A 33 7.89 2.86 -8.99
C ARG A 33 7.58 3.24 -7.55
N VAL A 34 6.95 2.34 -6.80
CA VAL A 34 6.49 2.57 -5.43
C VAL A 34 7.38 1.82 -4.44
N VAL A 35 7.82 2.50 -3.39
CA VAL A 35 8.52 1.89 -2.25
C VAL A 35 7.69 2.09 -1.00
N VAL A 36 7.31 1.00 -0.34
CA VAL A 36 6.55 1.01 0.91
C VAL A 36 7.51 0.74 2.07
N LEU A 37 7.57 1.67 3.03
CA LEU A 37 8.46 1.58 4.18
C LEU A 37 7.70 1.02 5.38
N GLY A 38 8.06 -0.19 5.81
CA GLY A 38 7.38 -0.87 6.91
C GLY A 38 7.38 -2.38 6.75
N GLY A 39 6.72 -3.08 7.67
CA GLY A 39 6.58 -4.54 7.62
C GLY A 39 5.34 -5.04 8.36
N GLY A 40 4.37 -4.17 8.68
CA GLY A 40 3.12 -4.57 9.31
C GLY A 40 2.01 -4.74 8.28
N ASP A 41 0.80 -5.06 8.75
CA ASP A 41 -0.36 -5.30 7.88
C ASP A 41 -0.66 -4.09 6.97
N THR A 42 -0.55 -2.86 7.50
CA THR A 42 -0.68 -1.63 6.70
C THR A 42 0.31 -1.56 5.54
N THR A 43 1.52 -2.10 5.70
CA THR A 43 2.52 -2.18 4.63
C THR A 43 2.03 -3.13 3.53
N MET A 44 1.48 -4.28 3.91
CA MET A 44 0.95 -5.28 2.98
C MET A 44 -0.25 -4.75 2.20
N ASP A 45 -1.14 -4.01 2.85
CA ASP A 45 -2.25 -3.34 2.19
C ASP A 45 -1.78 -2.30 1.19
N CYS A 46 -0.79 -1.47 1.54
CA CYS A 46 -0.20 -0.51 0.60
C CYS A 46 0.45 -1.21 -0.60
N LEU A 47 1.12 -2.34 -0.37
CA LEU A 47 1.77 -3.10 -1.42
C LEU A 47 0.74 -3.62 -2.44
N ARG A 48 -0.26 -4.36 -1.95
CA ARG A 48 -1.34 -4.94 -2.76
C ARG A 48 -2.18 -3.87 -3.45
N THR A 49 -2.46 -2.76 -2.77
CA THR A 49 -3.19 -1.62 -3.35
C THR A 49 -2.40 -1.01 -4.50
N SER A 50 -1.10 -0.80 -4.33
CA SER A 50 -0.25 -0.22 -5.39
C SER A 50 -0.17 -1.13 -6.63
N ILE A 51 -0.11 -2.45 -6.42
CA ILE A 51 -0.16 -3.44 -7.52
C ILE A 51 -1.49 -3.34 -8.29
N ARG A 52 -2.62 -3.29 -7.57
CA ARG A 52 -3.97 -3.18 -8.17
C ARG A 52 -4.19 -1.87 -8.92
N LEU A 53 -3.44 -0.83 -8.56
CA LEU A 53 -3.45 0.48 -9.22
C LEU A 53 -2.44 0.57 -10.36
N ASN A 54 -1.93 -0.56 -10.85
CA ASN A 54 -1.02 -0.65 -11.99
C ASN A 54 0.29 0.13 -11.82
N ALA A 55 0.83 0.16 -10.59
CA ALA A 55 2.20 0.64 -10.39
C ALA A 55 3.19 -0.17 -11.24
N ALA A 56 4.20 0.49 -11.82
CA ALA A 56 5.21 -0.18 -12.65
C ALA A 56 6.08 -1.17 -11.85
N SER A 57 6.32 -0.88 -10.57
CA SER A 57 6.97 -1.81 -9.64
C SER A 57 6.64 -1.42 -8.22
N VAL A 58 6.51 -2.39 -7.32
CA VAL A 58 6.28 -2.13 -5.89
C VAL A 58 7.33 -2.87 -5.06
N THR A 59 7.96 -2.19 -4.11
CA THR A 59 9.00 -2.76 -3.25
C THR A 59 8.70 -2.51 -1.78
N CYS A 60 8.74 -3.55 -0.97
CA CYS A 60 8.70 -3.44 0.48
C CYS A 60 10.13 -3.21 1.00
N ALA A 61 10.33 -2.16 1.78
CA ALA A 61 11.58 -1.90 2.47
C ALA A 61 11.33 -1.90 3.97
N TYR A 62 11.83 -2.95 4.63
CA TYR A 62 11.74 -3.14 6.06
C TYR A 62 13.13 -3.07 6.69
N ARG A 63 13.22 -2.47 7.88
CA ARG A 63 14.51 -2.20 8.55
C ARG A 63 15.14 -3.43 9.22
N ARG A 64 14.43 -4.54 9.31
CA ARG A 64 14.90 -5.79 9.95
C ARG A 64 14.74 -6.95 8.99
N ASP A 65 15.18 -8.12 9.42
CA ASP A 65 15.05 -9.35 8.68
C ASP A 65 13.58 -9.71 8.46
N GLU A 66 13.32 -10.34 7.32
CA GLU A 66 12.01 -10.84 6.89
C GLU A 66 11.33 -11.70 7.96
N VAL A 67 12.10 -12.56 8.64
CA VAL A 67 11.60 -13.45 9.70
C VAL A 67 11.00 -12.67 10.88
N SER A 68 11.39 -11.41 11.05
CA SER A 68 10.91 -10.53 12.12
C SER A 68 9.79 -9.58 11.68
N MET A 69 9.29 -9.73 10.45
CA MET A 69 8.23 -8.89 9.90
C MET A 69 6.95 -9.06 10.74
N PRO A 70 6.37 -7.97 11.30
CA PRO A 70 5.22 -8.07 12.19
C PRO A 70 3.90 -8.39 11.48
N GLY A 71 3.85 -8.24 10.15
CA GLY A 71 2.70 -8.61 9.35
C GLY A 71 2.38 -10.10 9.47
N SER A 72 1.10 -10.45 9.36
CA SER A 72 0.71 -11.86 9.35
C SER A 72 1.42 -12.60 8.21
N ARG A 73 1.95 -13.81 8.47
CA ARG A 73 2.59 -14.65 7.44
C ARG A 73 1.69 -14.85 6.22
N LYS A 74 0.37 -14.90 6.42
CA LYS A 74 -0.61 -14.99 5.33
C LYS A 74 -0.60 -13.73 4.45
N GLU A 75 -0.47 -12.55 5.05
CA GLU A 75 -0.44 -11.29 4.32
C GLU A 75 0.87 -11.07 3.58
N GLU A 76 1.99 -11.53 4.14
CA GLU A 76 3.29 -11.52 3.46
C GLU A 76 3.25 -12.35 2.18
N VAL A 77 2.72 -13.57 2.24
CA VAL A 77 2.58 -14.44 1.06
C VAL A 77 1.70 -13.77 0.00
N ASN A 78 0.53 -13.27 0.40
CA ASN A 78 -0.40 -12.59 -0.51
C ASN A 78 0.13 -11.29 -1.11
N ALA A 79 1.20 -10.72 -0.55
CA ALA A 79 1.82 -9.50 -1.06
C ALA A 79 3.00 -9.79 -2.01
N ARG A 80 3.52 -11.02 -2.01
CA ARG A 80 4.59 -11.46 -2.93
C ARG A 80 4.07 -12.01 -4.25
N GLU A 81 2.85 -12.54 -4.24
CA GLU A 81 2.11 -13.05 -5.40
C GLU A 81 1.28 -11.96 -6.08
#